data_AF-L1LG99-F1
#
_entry.id   AF-L1LG99-F1
#
_cell.length_a   1.000
_cell.length_b   1.000
_cell.length_c   1.000
_cell.angle_alpha   90.00
_cell.angle_beta   90.00
_cell.angle_gamma   90.00
#
_symmetry.space_group_name_H-M   'P 1'
#
loop_
_entity.id
_entity.type
_entity.pdbx_description
1 polymer ?
#
loop_
_entity_poly.entity_id
_entity_poly.type
_entity_poly.pdbx_seq_one_letter_code
_entity_poly.pdbx_strand_id
1 'polypeptide(L)'
;MSSQFIKESLKSKIVHDETNYFENRKLLQQSAQHLAGNLEKYDIDTLLVIFLLSIDISKDYRCDLLNTKLIEMLIARSKESFDFNTRFGMEPSPYIFKYLSNDKVDNIKAEGVHLIYMFGSFHHFQLEELLKQHFDFFSVSINSYLIKYSIEQLLLLAEHITQLHKFDRCSVLFQKCIAAICDLVEQGGTNLPTTQYTKILKQLGHFGGKNSFLTKRLNNLISSSISNDSSTNFGELHLSTMIEERYKIAKNHLDLLHTFLLTGLFENGTIIESLLTSIMKFCLFYFQSTSKICRTNPIDDIPYNYNIESKFSSILYAKYPNKVLRSQPMEFNDKRVPEDSNDRFLMIEAALSRLLFSNEMSFCRKLKHCEIYIRTFYPSIYRNISGDLQKFMTSISLHKYKDTGFYSHYDHNLYNYLRKLDYKPCRLIVDNIFPINCLDHKRKLFIEILEKCDIYHEKMLDFKLKYLCSLGWNSVIINHSDWIDLPEESRIRLLREKINSIST
;
A
#
# COMPACT_ATOMS: atom_id res chain seq x y z
N MET A 1 -5.76 22.44 30.35
CA MET A 1 -6.86 22.50 29.37
C MET A 1 -6.24 22.47 27.99
N SER A 2 -6.64 21.48 27.19
CA SER A 2 -5.84 20.85 26.13
C SER A 2 -5.88 21.59 24.78
N SER A 3 -4.83 21.42 23.99
CA SER A 3 -4.74 21.82 22.56
C SER A 3 -5.86 21.24 21.68
N GLN A 4 -6.60 20.27 22.21
CA GLN A 4 -7.80 19.67 21.64
C GLN A 4 -8.97 20.65 21.64
N PHE A 5 -9.12 21.51 22.65
CA PHE A 5 -10.16 22.54 22.70
C PHE A 5 -9.91 23.69 21.69
N ILE A 6 -8.64 23.98 21.40
CA ILE A 6 -8.25 24.94 20.35
C ILE A 6 -8.46 24.34 18.96
N LYS A 7 -8.14 23.05 18.76
CA LYS A 7 -8.44 22.33 17.50
C LYS A 7 -9.95 22.18 17.25
N GLU A 8 -10.75 21.97 18.29
CA GLU A 8 -12.21 21.89 18.18
C GLU A 8 -12.86 23.27 18.03
N SER A 9 -12.33 24.32 18.66
CA SER A 9 -12.76 25.72 18.43
C SER A 9 -12.38 26.24 17.04
N LEU A 10 -11.27 25.77 16.45
CA LEU A 10 -10.89 26.09 15.07
C LEU A 10 -11.71 25.30 14.05
N LYS A 11 -12.05 24.02 14.33
CA LYS A 11 -12.95 23.24 13.49
C LYS A 11 -14.39 23.75 13.50
N SER A 12 -14.90 24.26 14.64
CA SER A 12 -16.28 24.78 14.71
C SER A 12 -16.43 26.17 14.09
N LYS A 13 -15.35 26.98 13.98
CA LYS A 13 -15.36 28.27 13.28
C LYS A 13 -15.21 28.18 11.76
N ILE A 14 -14.65 27.08 11.23
CA ILE A 14 -14.49 26.89 9.78
C ILE A 14 -15.83 26.48 9.10
N VAL A 15 -16.84 26.06 9.86
CA VAL A 15 -18.13 25.61 9.31
C VAL A 15 -19.12 26.77 9.06
N HIS A 16 -18.82 28.01 9.46
CA HIS A 16 -19.79 29.12 9.38
C HIS A 16 -19.27 30.45 8.84
N ASP A 17 -18.25 30.44 7.97
CA ASP A 17 -17.85 31.69 7.29
C ASP A 17 -17.39 31.44 5.85
N GLU A 18 -18.30 30.89 5.04
CA GLU A 18 -18.07 30.70 3.60
C GLU A 18 -17.71 32.02 2.91
N THR A 19 -18.30 33.13 3.34
CA THR A 19 -18.01 34.49 2.86
C THR A 19 -16.55 34.91 3.08
N ASN A 20 -16.02 34.75 4.31
CA ASN A 20 -14.62 35.03 4.59
C ASN A 20 -13.67 34.05 3.87
N TYR A 21 -14.06 32.80 3.69
CA TYR A 21 -13.27 31.83 2.93
C TYR A 21 -13.14 32.23 1.45
N PHE A 22 -14.25 32.62 0.80
CA PHE A 22 -14.24 33.07 -0.59
C PHE A 22 -13.45 34.38 -0.78
N GLU A 23 -13.61 35.36 0.13
CA GLU A 23 -12.86 36.62 0.06
C GLU A 23 -11.36 36.42 0.29
N ASN A 24 -10.97 35.63 1.31
CA ASN A 24 -9.56 35.30 1.55
C ASN A 24 -8.94 34.53 0.38
N ARG A 25 -9.69 33.63 -0.26
CA ARG A 25 -9.24 32.92 -1.46
C ARG A 25 -9.03 33.87 -2.64
N LYS A 26 -9.91 34.85 -2.82
CA LYS A 26 -9.79 35.88 -3.86
C LYS A 26 -8.59 36.80 -3.60
N LEU A 27 -8.37 37.20 -2.36
CA LEU A 27 -7.20 37.99 -1.95
C LEU A 27 -5.91 37.21 -2.20
N LEU A 28 -5.85 35.93 -1.82
CA LEU A 28 -4.71 35.05 -2.12
C LEU A 28 -4.46 34.91 -3.63
N GLN A 29 -5.51 34.87 -4.46
CA GLN A 29 -5.39 34.94 -5.94
C GLN A 29 -4.73 36.21 -6.42
N GLN A 30 -5.23 37.34 -5.97
CA GLN A 30 -4.70 38.64 -6.38
C GLN A 30 -3.27 38.84 -5.90
N SER A 31 -2.97 38.47 -4.65
CA SER A 31 -1.61 38.51 -4.10
C SER A 31 -0.67 37.57 -4.85
N ALA A 32 -1.10 36.34 -5.17
CA ALA A 32 -0.28 35.40 -5.92
C ALA A 32 0.00 35.87 -7.35
N GLN A 33 -1.00 36.47 -8.03
CA GLN A 33 -0.82 37.05 -9.36
C GLN A 33 0.14 38.25 -9.33
N HIS A 34 -0.02 39.14 -8.34
CA HIS A 34 0.88 40.27 -8.14
C HIS A 34 2.31 39.81 -7.82
N LEU A 35 2.45 38.78 -6.98
CA LEU A 35 3.75 38.18 -6.66
C LEU A 35 4.40 37.58 -7.91
N ALA A 36 3.62 36.86 -8.74
CA ALA A 36 4.08 36.29 -10.01
C ALA A 36 4.61 37.33 -10.99
N GLY A 37 4.14 38.58 -10.92
CA GLY A 37 4.64 39.71 -11.72
C GLY A 37 5.92 40.35 -11.18
N ASN A 38 6.33 40.02 -9.95
CA ASN A 38 7.47 40.65 -9.27
C ASN A 38 8.59 39.66 -8.92
N LEU A 39 8.47 38.38 -9.30
CA LEU A 39 9.43 37.35 -8.90
C LEU A 39 10.88 37.67 -9.29
N GLU A 40 11.09 38.33 -10.44
CA GLU A 40 12.40 38.72 -10.97
C GLU A 40 13.23 39.58 -10.02
N LYS A 41 12.56 40.31 -9.12
CA LYS A 41 13.18 41.23 -8.15
C LYS A 41 13.77 40.51 -6.94
N TYR A 42 13.42 39.25 -6.71
CA TYR A 42 13.85 38.50 -5.53
C TYR A 42 15.13 37.70 -5.81
N ASP A 43 15.93 37.55 -4.75
CA ASP A 43 17.06 36.64 -4.74
C ASP A 43 16.60 35.18 -4.64
N ILE A 44 17.54 34.27 -4.81
CA ILE A 44 17.25 32.85 -4.93
C ILE A 44 16.72 32.23 -3.64
N ASP A 45 17.21 32.70 -2.49
CA ASP A 45 16.79 32.22 -1.17
C ASP A 45 15.34 32.64 -0.90
N THR A 46 14.98 33.88 -1.24
CA THR A 46 13.59 34.35 -1.13
C THR A 46 12.68 33.56 -2.08
N LEU A 47 13.11 33.29 -3.31
CA LEU A 47 12.34 32.48 -4.26
C LEU A 47 12.11 31.06 -3.74
N LEU A 48 13.12 30.43 -3.13
CA LEU A 48 13.00 29.10 -2.53
C LEU A 48 12.02 29.08 -1.35
N VAL A 49 12.07 30.10 -0.48
CA VAL A 49 11.12 30.22 0.63
C VAL A 49 9.69 30.40 0.11
N ILE A 50 9.49 31.28 -0.87
CA ILE A 50 8.19 31.45 -1.53
C ILE A 50 7.72 30.11 -2.13
N PHE A 51 8.63 29.36 -2.74
CA PHE A 51 8.34 28.05 -3.36
C PHE A 51 7.88 27.01 -2.33
N LEU A 52 8.57 26.92 -1.20
CA LEU A 52 8.20 25.97 -0.14
C LEU A 52 6.87 26.33 0.51
N LEU A 53 6.64 27.62 0.77
CA LEU A 53 5.34 28.11 1.24
C LEU A 53 4.24 27.83 0.21
N SER A 54 4.55 27.95 -1.08
CA SER A 54 3.61 27.63 -2.17
C SER A 54 3.28 26.14 -2.21
N ILE A 55 4.23 25.24 -1.93
CA ILE A 55 3.98 23.80 -1.79
C ILE A 55 3.01 23.53 -0.62
N ASP A 56 3.22 24.19 0.53
CA ASP A 56 2.37 23.99 1.70
C ASP A 56 0.93 24.50 1.47
N ILE A 57 0.78 25.69 0.87
CA ILE A 57 -0.51 26.36 0.66
C ILE A 57 -1.30 25.74 -0.50
N SER A 58 -0.62 25.20 -1.51
CA SER A 58 -1.27 24.67 -2.73
C SER A 58 -2.19 23.47 -2.52
N LYS A 59 -2.15 22.83 -1.35
CA LYS A 59 -3.16 21.84 -0.96
C LYS A 59 -4.57 22.44 -0.89
N ASP A 60 -4.65 23.69 -0.46
CA ASP A 60 -5.91 24.42 -0.28
C ASP A 60 -6.13 25.49 -1.37
N TYR A 61 -5.04 26.00 -1.94
CA TYR A 61 -5.07 27.16 -2.82
C TYR A 61 -4.00 27.14 -3.93
N ARG A 62 -4.41 26.81 -5.16
CA ARG A 62 -3.51 26.68 -6.32
C ARG A 62 -3.54 27.90 -7.24
N CYS A 63 -2.36 28.44 -7.56
CA CYS A 63 -2.17 29.51 -8.55
C CYS A 63 -1.15 29.07 -9.61
N ASP A 64 -1.65 28.59 -10.76
CA ASP A 64 -0.78 28.01 -11.80
C ASP A 64 0.22 29.00 -12.37
N LEU A 65 -0.18 30.27 -12.53
CA LEU A 65 0.71 31.33 -13.02
C LEU A 65 1.91 31.56 -12.10
N LEU A 66 1.67 31.64 -10.78
CA LEU A 66 2.73 31.82 -9.79
C LEU A 66 3.65 30.60 -9.78
N ASN A 67 3.07 29.41 -9.67
CA ASN A 67 3.84 28.16 -9.54
C ASN A 67 4.72 27.90 -10.76
N THR A 68 4.18 28.12 -11.97
CA THR A 68 4.93 27.96 -13.22
C THR A 68 6.09 28.93 -13.29
N LYS A 69 5.83 30.24 -13.13
CA LYS A 69 6.87 31.28 -13.18
C LYS A 69 7.94 31.08 -12.11
N LEU A 70 7.54 30.66 -10.91
CA LEU A 70 8.46 30.45 -9.80
C LEU A 70 9.43 29.31 -10.09
N ILE A 71 8.94 28.20 -10.65
CA ILE A 71 9.79 27.08 -11.04
C ILE A 71 10.70 27.45 -12.21
N GLU A 72 10.18 28.13 -13.24
CA GLU A 72 10.99 28.61 -14.36
C GLU A 72 12.12 29.52 -13.88
N MET A 73 11.82 30.45 -12.97
CA MET A 73 12.82 31.32 -12.37
C MET A 73 13.87 30.57 -11.55
N LEU A 74 13.46 29.63 -10.70
CA LEU A 74 14.40 28.80 -9.95
C LEU A 74 15.29 27.97 -10.88
N ILE A 75 14.75 27.46 -11.99
CA ILE A 75 15.52 26.75 -13.02
C ILE A 75 16.49 27.68 -13.76
N ALA A 76 16.05 28.89 -14.13
CA ALA A 76 16.90 29.86 -14.80
C ALA A 76 18.09 30.27 -13.90
N ARG A 77 17.80 30.66 -12.66
CA ARG A 77 18.81 31.07 -11.68
C ARG A 77 19.77 29.94 -11.29
N SER A 78 19.31 28.69 -11.28
CA SER A 78 20.16 27.53 -11.01
C SER A 78 21.08 27.15 -12.19
N LYS A 79 20.69 27.47 -13.44
CA LYS A 79 21.55 27.29 -14.61
C LYS A 79 22.63 28.37 -14.74
N GLU A 80 22.32 29.60 -14.34
CA GLU A 80 23.23 30.75 -14.43
C GLU A 80 24.37 30.71 -13.39
N SER A 81 24.17 29.97 -12.30
CA SER A 81 25.10 29.92 -11.18
C SER A 81 25.77 28.54 -11.09
N PHE A 82 27.04 28.45 -11.49
CA PHE A 82 27.90 27.30 -11.17
C PHE A 82 28.00 27.08 -9.64
N ASP A 83 27.73 28.16 -8.90
CA ASP A 83 27.75 28.28 -7.44
C ASP A 83 26.40 27.96 -6.78
N PHE A 84 25.35 27.61 -7.55
CA PHE A 84 24.04 27.23 -7.02
C PHE A 84 24.16 26.04 -6.07
N ASN A 85 25.14 25.19 -6.34
CA ASN A 85 25.46 23.98 -5.61
C ASN A 85 26.32 24.24 -4.35
N THR A 86 27.07 25.35 -4.30
CA THR A 86 28.07 25.67 -3.26
C THR A 86 27.71 26.87 -2.37
N ARG A 87 26.83 27.79 -2.80
CA ARG A 87 26.44 29.00 -2.03
C ARG A 87 25.44 28.79 -0.90
N PHE A 88 24.91 27.59 -0.73
CA PHE A 88 24.00 27.25 0.38
C PHE A 88 24.63 27.33 1.78
N GLY A 89 25.91 27.72 1.89
CA GLY A 89 26.59 28.03 3.14
C GLY A 89 26.51 29.50 3.61
N MET A 90 25.89 30.43 2.86
CA MET A 90 25.69 31.79 3.36
C MET A 90 24.48 31.85 4.29
N GLU A 91 24.65 32.45 5.48
CA GLU A 91 23.56 32.63 6.44
C GLU A 91 22.42 33.43 5.81
N PRO A 92 21.24 32.81 5.60
CA PRO A 92 20.12 33.53 5.06
C PRO A 92 19.58 34.52 6.10
N SER A 93 18.98 35.61 5.63
CA SER A 93 18.33 36.60 6.49
C SER A 93 17.40 35.91 7.51
N PRO A 94 17.62 36.07 8.84
CA PRO A 94 16.82 35.42 9.89
C PRO A 94 15.31 35.70 9.77
N TYR A 95 14.95 36.78 9.09
CA TYR A 95 13.58 37.24 8.91
C TYR A 95 12.77 36.41 7.91
N ILE A 96 13.42 35.81 6.92
CA ILE A 96 12.74 35.09 5.82
C ILE A 96 12.31 33.69 6.28
N PHE A 97 13.13 33.04 7.10
CA PHE A 97 12.87 31.70 7.59
C PHE A 97 11.95 31.63 8.82
N LYS A 98 11.58 32.78 9.41
CA LYS A 98 10.62 32.85 10.53
C LYS A 98 9.26 32.20 10.22
N TYR A 99 8.90 32.09 8.94
CA TYR A 99 7.65 31.51 8.47
C TYR A 99 7.72 30.00 8.21
N LEU A 100 8.91 29.41 8.33
CA LEU A 100 9.14 27.97 8.21
C LEU A 100 9.53 27.40 9.58
N SER A 101 9.14 26.15 9.86
CA SER A 101 9.62 25.46 11.06
C SER A 101 11.13 25.24 10.97
N ASN A 102 11.87 25.39 12.08
CA ASN A 102 13.33 25.23 12.12
C ASN A 102 13.82 23.94 11.41
N ASP A 103 13.13 22.82 11.61
CA ASP A 103 13.44 21.55 10.96
C ASP A 103 13.38 21.59 9.42
N LYS A 104 12.50 22.41 8.84
CA LYS A 104 12.43 22.60 7.38
C LYS A 104 13.63 23.42 6.91
N VAL A 105 13.97 24.47 7.64
CA VAL A 105 15.09 25.38 7.34
C VAL A 105 16.42 24.62 7.29
N ASP A 106 16.69 23.82 8.32
CA ASP A 106 17.93 23.06 8.41
C ASP A 106 18.03 21.98 7.32
N ASN A 107 16.89 21.38 6.93
CA ASN A 107 16.84 20.43 5.83
C ASN A 107 17.05 21.08 4.45
N ILE A 108 16.60 22.31 4.21
CA ILE A 108 16.80 23.00 2.93
C ILE A 108 18.25 23.46 2.76
N LYS A 109 18.91 23.79 3.87
CA LYS A 109 20.34 24.16 3.89
C LYS A 109 21.25 22.99 3.54
N ALA A 110 20.77 21.74 3.65
CA ALA A 110 21.54 20.58 3.23
C ALA A 110 21.73 20.60 1.70
N GLU A 111 22.98 20.38 1.28
CA GLU A 111 23.43 20.52 -0.11
C GLU A 111 22.54 19.69 -1.07
N GLY A 112 22.02 20.33 -2.11
CA GLY A 112 21.21 19.67 -3.15
C GLY A 112 19.78 19.26 -2.76
N VAL A 113 19.32 19.47 -1.52
CA VAL A 113 17.95 19.06 -1.09
C VAL A 113 16.86 19.85 -1.80
N HIS A 114 17.10 21.12 -2.11
CA HIS A 114 16.19 21.93 -2.90
C HIS A 114 15.84 21.30 -4.26
N LEU A 115 16.76 20.55 -4.89
CA LEU A 115 16.50 19.83 -6.14
C LEU A 115 15.44 18.74 -5.99
N ILE A 116 15.41 18.06 -4.85
CA ILE A 116 14.41 17.02 -4.54
C ILE A 116 13.02 17.66 -4.46
N TYR A 117 12.90 18.78 -3.75
CA TYR A 117 11.63 19.51 -3.63
C TYR A 117 11.20 20.12 -4.97
N MET A 118 12.12 20.74 -5.72
CA MET A 118 11.85 21.26 -7.07
C MET A 118 11.37 20.15 -8.00
N PHE A 119 12.01 18.97 -7.96
CA PHE A 119 11.60 17.84 -8.77
C PHE A 119 10.21 17.31 -8.38
N GLY A 120 9.93 17.17 -7.08
CA GLY A 120 8.61 16.77 -6.58
C GLY A 120 7.49 17.76 -6.94
N SER A 121 7.82 19.04 -7.08
CA SER A 121 6.83 20.08 -7.38
C SER A 121 6.20 19.96 -8.77
N PHE A 122 6.86 19.32 -9.74
CA PHE A 122 6.27 19.11 -11.06
C PHE A 122 5.02 18.26 -11.01
N HIS A 123 5.00 17.21 -10.18
CA HIS A 123 3.79 16.43 -9.95
C HIS A 123 2.76 17.26 -9.18
N HIS A 124 3.20 17.90 -8.09
CA HIS A 124 2.34 18.65 -7.17
C HIS A 124 1.57 19.79 -7.86
N PHE A 125 2.23 20.49 -8.79
CA PHE A 125 1.64 21.56 -9.58
C PHE A 125 1.18 21.14 -10.98
N GLN A 126 1.24 19.84 -11.31
CA GLN A 126 0.88 19.28 -12.62
C GLN A 126 1.58 19.96 -13.81
N LEU A 127 2.88 20.21 -13.67
CA LEU A 127 3.73 20.89 -14.65
C LEU A 127 4.52 19.89 -15.51
N GLU A 128 3.87 18.82 -15.96
CA GLU A 128 4.54 17.72 -16.68
C GLU A 128 5.22 18.18 -17.98
N GLU A 129 4.63 19.13 -18.71
CA GLU A 129 5.23 19.67 -19.94
C GLU A 129 6.50 20.48 -19.66
N LEU A 130 6.52 21.25 -18.57
CA LEU A 130 7.71 21.99 -18.15
C LEU A 130 8.82 21.04 -17.71
N LEU A 131 8.47 19.94 -17.02
CA LEU A 131 9.42 18.89 -16.67
C LEU A 131 10.08 18.30 -17.93
N LYS A 132 9.33 18.01 -18.99
CA LYS A 132 9.89 17.48 -20.25
C LYS A 132 11.00 18.36 -20.82
N GLN A 133 10.82 19.68 -20.74
CA GLN A 133 11.78 20.66 -21.26
C GLN A 133 13.05 20.79 -20.41
N HIS A 134 12.97 20.44 -19.12
CA HIS A 134 14.05 20.64 -18.15
C HIS A 134 14.54 19.35 -17.50
N PHE A 135 14.04 18.19 -17.93
CA PHE A 135 14.38 16.91 -17.32
C PHE A 135 15.88 16.62 -17.35
N ASP A 136 16.57 16.92 -18.45
CA ASP A 136 17.99 16.62 -18.57
C ASP A 136 18.81 17.44 -17.56
N PHE A 137 18.42 18.69 -17.29
CA PHE A 137 19.00 19.50 -16.22
C PHE A 137 18.80 18.85 -14.86
N PHE A 138 17.56 18.49 -14.49
CA PHE A 138 17.29 17.83 -13.20
C PHE A 138 17.99 16.48 -13.08
N SER A 139 17.99 15.68 -14.14
CA SER A 139 18.65 14.38 -14.18
C SER A 139 20.14 14.53 -13.92
N VAL A 140 20.82 15.46 -14.59
CA VAL A 140 22.26 15.70 -14.38
C VAL A 140 22.52 16.24 -12.97
N SER A 141 21.76 17.25 -12.53
CA SER A 141 21.94 17.87 -11.21
C SER A 141 21.69 16.87 -10.09
N ILE A 142 20.56 16.15 -10.09
CA ILE A 142 20.25 15.13 -9.07
C ILE A 142 21.30 14.00 -9.12
N ASN A 143 21.74 13.58 -10.31
CA ASN A 143 22.78 12.54 -10.41
C ASN A 143 24.10 12.97 -9.77
N SER A 144 24.47 14.26 -9.84
CA SER A 144 25.69 14.77 -9.19
C SER A 144 25.64 14.72 -7.66
N TYR A 145 24.43 14.67 -7.09
CA TYR A 145 24.19 14.65 -5.65
C TYR A 145 23.81 13.29 -5.09
N LEU A 146 23.54 12.28 -5.94
CA LEU A 146 23.01 10.98 -5.53
C LEU A 146 23.78 10.33 -4.37
N ILE A 147 25.11 10.39 -4.40
CA ILE A 147 25.98 9.78 -3.37
C ILE A 147 26.10 10.61 -2.08
N LYS A 148 25.72 11.89 -2.12
CA LYS A 148 25.77 12.81 -0.97
C LYS A 148 24.46 12.79 -0.17
N TYR A 149 23.35 12.38 -0.80
CA TYR A 149 22.06 12.35 -0.14
C TYR A 149 22.00 11.30 0.97
N SER A 150 21.31 11.65 2.06
CA SER A 150 20.96 10.68 3.09
C SER A 150 19.93 9.67 2.58
N ILE A 151 19.81 8.53 3.27
CA ILE A 151 18.80 7.51 2.95
C ILE A 151 17.38 8.13 2.93
N GLU A 152 17.07 9.03 3.88
CA GLU A 152 15.76 9.69 3.96
C GLU A 152 15.49 10.59 2.75
N GLN A 153 16.49 11.33 2.31
CA GLN A 153 16.43 12.19 1.12
C GLN A 153 16.25 11.35 -0.15
N LEU A 154 16.97 10.23 -0.27
CA LEU A 154 16.83 9.29 -1.39
C LEU A 154 15.44 8.63 -1.40
N LEU A 155 14.90 8.26 -0.25
CA LEU A 155 13.53 7.72 -0.15
C LEU A 155 12.48 8.74 -0.60
N LEU A 156 12.64 10.01 -0.21
CA LEU A 156 11.77 11.11 -0.65
C LEU A 156 11.88 11.35 -2.16
N LEU A 157 13.10 11.36 -2.69
CA LEU A 157 13.36 11.48 -4.12
C LEU A 157 12.72 10.31 -4.91
N ALA A 158 12.88 9.07 -4.44
CA ALA A 158 12.27 7.89 -5.02
C ALA A 158 10.73 7.99 -5.07
N GLU A 159 10.11 8.53 -4.02
CA GLU A 159 8.68 8.81 -3.97
C GLU A 159 8.25 9.84 -5.02
N HIS A 160 8.95 10.97 -5.12
CA HIS A 160 8.68 11.99 -6.14
C HIS A 160 8.86 11.46 -7.56
N ILE A 161 9.92 10.70 -7.82
CA ILE A 161 10.15 10.08 -9.14
C ILE A 161 9.01 9.11 -9.48
N THR A 162 8.52 8.34 -8.50
CA THR A 162 7.40 7.40 -8.71
C THR A 162 6.10 8.12 -9.04
N GLN A 163 5.84 9.30 -8.46
CA GLN A 163 4.65 10.10 -8.81
C GLN A 163 4.67 10.54 -10.29
N LEU A 164 5.85 10.62 -10.88
CA LEU A 164 6.10 10.98 -12.27
C LEU A 164 6.37 9.74 -13.16
N HIS A 165 5.99 8.54 -12.73
CA HIS A 165 6.29 7.27 -13.42
C HIS A 165 5.79 7.18 -14.88
N LYS A 166 4.77 7.95 -15.26
CA LYS A 166 4.28 8.03 -16.65
C LYS A 166 5.29 8.68 -17.60
N PHE A 167 6.29 9.36 -17.06
CA PHE A 167 7.37 9.92 -17.83
C PHE A 167 8.51 8.89 -17.94
N ASP A 168 8.61 8.21 -19.08
CA ASP A 168 9.50 7.06 -19.30
C ASP A 168 10.97 7.29 -18.86
N ARG A 169 11.45 8.53 -19.02
CA ARG A 169 12.83 8.90 -18.65
C ARG A 169 13.11 8.84 -17.15
N CYS A 170 12.09 8.89 -16.29
CA CYS A 170 12.23 8.79 -14.83
C CYS A 170 12.74 7.41 -14.36
N SER A 171 12.54 6.36 -15.15
CA SER A 171 12.90 4.98 -14.79
C SER A 171 14.39 4.82 -14.45
N VAL A 172 15.27 5.44 -15.22
CA VAL A 172 16.74 5.35 -15.02
C VAL A 172 17.16 6.09 -13.76
N LEU A 173 16.64 7.31 -13.54
CA LEU A 173 16.94 8.10 -12.35
C LEU A 173 16.45 7.38 -11.09
N PHE A 174 15.27 6.77 -11.15
CA PHE A 174 14.73 5.94 -10.07
C PHE A 174 15.65 4.76 -9.75
N GLN A 175 16.09 4.00 -10.76
CA GLN A 175 16.99 2.85 -10.54
C GLN A 175 18.31 3.27 -9.92
N LYS A 176 18.89 4.40 -10.32
CA LYS A 176 20.11 4.95 -9.70
C LYS A 176 19.87 5.38 -8.26
N CYS A 177 18.73 5.99 -7.96
CA CYS A 177 18.34 6.36 -6.61
C CYS A 177 18.22 5.13 -5.70
N ILE A 178 17.52 4.08 -6.14
CA ILE A 178 17.42 2.84 -5.37
C ILE A 178 18.79 2.15 -5.23
N ALA A 179 19.64 2.17 -6.26
CA ALA A 179 20.99 1.64 -6.16
C ALA A 179 21.82 2.37 -5.09
N ALA A 180 21.75 3.70 -5.03
CA ALA A 180 22.41 4.51 -3.99
C ALA A 180 21.87 4.18 -2.59
N ILE A 181 20.56 3.95 -2.44
CA ILE A 181 19.98 3.47 -1.17
C ILE A 181 20.60 2.12 -0.77
N CYS A 182 20.68 1.17 -1.71
CA CYS A 182 21.31 -0.12 -1.45
C CYS A 182 22.78 0.03 -1.03
N ASP A 183 23.54 0.87 -1.72
CA ASP A 183 24.96 1.12 -1.40
C ASP A 183 25.13 1.68 0.02
N LEU A 184 24.31 2.65 0.43
CA LEU A 184 24.36 3.23 1.77
C LEU A 184 23.97 2.25 2.88
N VAL A 185 22.98 1.39 2.62
CA VAL A 185 22.56 0.35 3.58
C VAL A 185 23.66 -0.71 3.74
N GLU A 186 24.29 -1.13 2.63
CA GLU A 186 25.38 -2.11 2.65
C GLU A 186 26.64 -1.55 3.35
N GLN A 187 26.97 -0.28 3.12
CA GLN A 187 28.16 0.36 3.72
C GLN A 187 27.96 0.80 5.17
N GLY A 188 26.77 1.33 5.49
CA GLY A 188 26.49 1.95 6.78
C GLY A 188 26.11 0.97 7.89
N GLY A 189 25.91 -0.32 7.58
CA GLY A 189 25.45 -1.33 8.54
C GLY A 189 24.05 -1.03 9.14
N THR A 190 23.36 -0.01 8.63
CA THR A 190 22.05 0.44 9.09
C THR A 190 20.98 -0.25 8.28
N ASN A 191 20.14 -1.08 8.92
CA ASN A 191 19.04 -1.73 8.23
C ASN A 191 17.84 -0.79 8.08
N LEU A 192 17.30 -0.74 6.86
CA LEU A 192 16.01 -0.12 6.62
C LEU A 192 14.88 -0.94 7.26
N PRO A 193 13.85 -0.28 7.83
CA PRO A 193 12.65 -0.99 8.26
C PRO A 193 11.95 -1.70 7.09
N THR A 194 11.38 -2.87 7.35
CA THR A 194 10.58 -3.66 6.39
C THR A 194 9.52 -2.84 5.64
N THR A 195 8.95 -1.82 6.28
CA THR A 195 7.98 -0.89 5.65
C THR A 195 8.59 -0.06 4.51
N GLN A 196 9.85 0.35 4.62
CA GLN A 196 10.54 1.10 3.57
C GLN A 196 10.88 0.20 2.38
N TYR A 197 11.34 -1.03 2.62
CA TYR A 197 11.49 -2.02 1.54
C TYR A 197 10.18 -2.30 0.81
N THR A 198 9.08 -2.40 1.55
CA THR A 198 7.74 -2.57 0.97
C THR A 198 7.38 -1.39 0.05
N LYS A 199 7.69 -0.15 0.46
CA LYS A 199 7.49 1.04 -0.38
C LYS A 199 8.37 1.01 -1.63
N ILE A 200 9.66 0.73 -1.49
CA ILE A 200 10.60 0.64 -2.63
C ILE A 200 10.13 -0.40 -3.65
N LEU A 201 9.68 -1.58 -3.20
CA LEU A 201 9.18 -2.62 -4.11
C LEU A 201 7.88 -2.21 -4.82
N LYS A 202 6.96 -1.53 -4.13
CA LYS A 202 5.77 -0.95 -4.77
C LYS A 202 6.19 0.03 -5.86
N GLN A 203 7.09 0.95 -5.55
CA GLN A 203 7.64 1.96 -6.46
C GLN A 203 8.33 1.33 -7.68
N LEU A 204 9.19 0.33 -7.48
CA LEU A 204 9.79 -0.46 -8.58
C LEU A 204 8.73 -1.13 -9.46
N GLY A 205 7.63 -1.57 -8.85
CA GLY A 205 6.48 -2.12 -9.54
C GLY A 205 5.80 -1.15 -10.51
N HIS A 206 5.96 0.18 -10.35
CA HIS A 206 5.44 1.19 -11.29
C HIS A 206 6.29 1.29 -12.56
N PHE A 207 7.59 1.00 -12.48
CA PHE A 207 8.53 1.13 -13.61
C PHE A 207 8.76 -0.17 -14.38
N GLY A 208 7.84 -1.14 -14.29
CA GLY A 208 7.94 -2.40 -15.04
C GLY A 208 9.02 -3.37 -14.55
N GLY A 209 9.72 -3.06 -13.46
CA GLY A 209 10.33 -4.04 -12.54
C GLY A 209 11.18 -5.17 -13.13
N LYS A 210 12.12 -4.88 -14.06
CA LYS A 210 13.04 -5.92 -14.60
C LYS A 210 14.50 -5.47 -14.67
N ASN A 211 15.00 -4.84 -13.60
CA ASN A 211 16.45 -4.79 -13.38
C ASN A 211 16.83 -5.97 -12.46
N SER A 212 17.30 -7.06 -13.07
CA SER A 212 17.63 -8.30 -12.34
C SER A 212 18.69 -8.07 -11.27
N PHE A 213 19.68 -7.22 -11.54
CA PHE A 213 20.73 -6.89 -10.58
C PHE A 213 20.19 -6.13 -9.35
N LEU A 214 19.40 -5.09 -9.56
CA LEU A 214 18.82 -4.31 -8.44
C LEU A 214 17.84 -5.16 -7.62
N THR A 215 17.04 -5.98 -8.31
CA THR A 215 16.11 -6.91 -7.66
C THR A 215 16.86 -7.89 -6.77
N LYS A 216 17.96 -8.47 -7.26
CA LYS A 216 18.84 -9.34 -6.48
C LYS A 216 19.36 -8.71 -5.21
N ARG A 217 19.94 -7.50 -5.33
CA ARG A 217 20.50 -6.77 -4.20
C ARG A 217 19.44 -6.47 -3.14
N LEU A 218 18.28 -5.97 -3.56
CA LEU A 218 17.16 -5.72 -2.64
C LEU A 218 16.67 -7.00 -1.95
N ASN A 219 16.56 -8.11 -2.67
CA ASN A 219 16.14 -9.39 -2.09
C ASN A 219 17.11 -9.86 -0.98
N ASN A 220 18.43 -9.67 -1.18
CA ASN A 220 19.43 -9.97 -0.15
C ASN A 220 19.29 -9.07 1.08
N LEU A 221 19.16 -7.75 0.88
CA LEU A 221 18.98 -6.78 1.96
C LEU A 221 17.70 -7.03 2.77
N ILE A 222 16.61 -7.37 2.08
CA ILE A 222 15.33 -7.74 2.69
C ILE A 222 15.47 -9.04 3.49
N SER A 223 16.19 -10.03 2.99
CA SER A 223 16.44 -11.28 3.71
C SER A 223 17.16 -11.05 5.04
N SER A 224 18.17 -10.16 5.04
CA SER A 224 18.86 -9.73 6.26
C SER A 224 17.92 -9.00 7.23
N SER A 225 17.05 -8.12 6.71
CA SER A 225 16.04 -7.41 7.52
C SER A 225 15.05 -8.38 8.19
N ILE A 226 14.52 -9.35 7.46
CA ILE A 226 13.59 -10.37 8.00
C ILE A 226 14.26 -11.20 9.08
N SER A 227 15.54 -11.56 8.87
CA SER A 227 16.32 -12.33 9.83
C SER A 227 16.51 -11.55 11.15
N ASN A 228 16.80 -10.25 11.05
CA ASN A 228 16.93 -9.38 12.22
C ASN A 228 15.60 -9.21 12.97
N ASP A 229 14.50 -8.96 12.25
CA ASP A 229 13.15 -8.89 12.84
C ASP A 229 12.82 -10.19 13.59
N SER A 230 13.22 -11.35 13.05
CA SER A 230 13.01 -12.65 13.68
C SER A 230 13.87 -12.93 14.93
N SER A 231 15.00 -12.23 15.05
CA SER A 231 15.92 -12.33 16.21
C SER A 231 15.57 -11.39 17.36
N THR A 232 14.58 -10.50 17.18
CA THR A 232 14.12 -9.56 18.21
C THR A 232 13.72 -10.30 19.48
N ASN A 233 14.39 -10.00 20.60
CA ASN A 233 14.10 -10.61 21.89
C ASN A 233 12.94 -9.89 22.58
N PHE A 234 11.86 -10.62 22.89
CA PHE A 234 10.67 -10.09 23.56
C PHE A 234 10.59 -10.48 25.05
N GLY A 235 11.65 -11.06 25.62
CA GLY A 235 11.62 -11.78 26.90
C GLY A 235 11.21 -10.97 28.13
N GLU A 236 11.24 -9.64 28.09
CA GLU A 236 10.98 -8.76 29.24
C GLU A 236 9.67 -7.95 29.12
N LEU A 237 8.91 -8.10 28.03
CA LEU A 237 7.71 -7.29 27.79
C LEU A 237 6.47 -7.89 28.44
N HIS A 238 5.56 -7.02 28.90
CA HIS A 238 4.22 -7.43 29.29
C HIS A 238 3.50 -8.11 28.11
N LEU A 239 2.70 -9.16 28.38
CA LEU A 239 2.08 -10.00 27.36
C LEU A 239 1.29 -9.21 26.30
N SER A 240 0.59 -8.15 26.70
CA SER A 240 -0.14 -7.29 25.75
C SER A 240 0.80 -6.59 24.78
N THR A 241 1.87 -5.98 25.28
CA THR A 241 2.88 -5.28 24.48
C THR A 241 3.61 -6.26 23.56
N MET A 242 3.94 -7.46 24.06
CA MET A 242 4.54 -8.50 23.22
C MET A 242 3.62 -8.95 22.08
N ILE A 243 2.31 -9.05 22.31
CA ILE A 243 1.34 -9.36 21.24
C ILE A 243 1.30 -8.22 20.20
N GLU A 244 1.25 -6.97 20.64
CA GLU A 244 1.21 -5.79 19.76
C GLU A 244 2.46 -5.68 18.88
N GLU A 245 3.65 -5.86 19.45
CA GLU A 245 4.90 -5.79 18.69
C GLU A 245 5.03 -6.94 17.69
N ARG A 246 4.73 -8.17 18.11
CA ARG A 246 4.75 -9.33 17.21
C ARG A 246 3.69 -9.20 16.11
N TYR A 247 2.53 -8.62 16.40
CA TYR A 247 1.52 -8.31 15.39
C TYR A 247 2.05 -7.29 14.39
N LYS A 248 2.69 -6.22 14.84
CA LYS A 248 3.30 -5.19 13.97
C LYS A 248 4.31 -5.81 13.00
N ILE A 249 5.18 -6.69 13.49
CA ILE A 249 6.16 -7.40 12.66
C ILE A 249 5.45 -8.32 11.64
N ALA A 250 4.52 -9.16 12.10
CA ALA A 250 3.78 -10.07 11.23
C ALA A 250 2.99 -9.33 10.15
N LYS A 251 2.40 -8.18 10.49
CA LYS A 251 1.70 -7.29 9.55
C LYS A 251 2.66 -6.71 8.51
N ASN A 252 3.84 -6.23 8.92
CA ASN A 252 4.85 -5.74 7.98
C ASN A 252 5.35 -6.85 7.04
N HIS A 253 5.60 -8.05 7.56
CA HIS A 253 5.98 -9.22 6.75
C HIS A 253 4.87 -9.64 5.79
N LEU A 254 3.61 -9.56 6.21
CA LEU A 254 2.48 -9.83 5.33
C LEU A 254 2.34 -8.77 4.23
N ASP A 255 2.55 -7.50 4.55
CA ASP A 255 2.54 -6.40 3.57
C ASP A 255 3.65 -6.54 2.54
N LEU A 256 4.84 -6.96 2.99
CA LEU A 256 5.98 -7.26 2.13
C LEU A 256 5.71 -8.49 1.24
N LEU A 257 5.20 -9.59 1.82
CA LEU A 257 4.82 -10.80 1.08
C LEU A 257 3.80 -10.47 -0.01
N HIS A 258 2.74 -9.75 0.34
CA HIS A 258 1.70 -9.33 -0.61
C HIS A 258 2.30 -8.47 -1.74
N THR A 259 3.22 -7.57 -1.40
CA THR A 259 3.90 -6.72 -2.39
C THR A 259 4.79 -7.53 -3.32
N PHE A 260 5.57 -8.51 -2.81
CA PHE A 260 6.37 -9.41 -3.64
C PHE A 260 5.50 -10.19 -4.63
N LEU A 261 4.39 -10.78 -4.16
CA LEU A 261 3.50 -11.57 -4.99
C LEU A 261 2.81 -10.73 -6.09
N LEU A 262 2.37 -9.52 -5.76
CA LEU A 262 1.76 -8.56 -6.71
C LEU A 262 2.75 -8.02 -7.74
N THR A 263 3.98 -7.73 -7.32
CA THR A 263 4.99 -7.10 -8.20
C THR A 263 5.81 -8.11 -8.99
N GLY A 264 5.89 -9.36 -8.51
CA GLY A 264 6.76 -10.40 -9.06
C GLY A 264 8.26 -10.15 -8.82
N LEU A 265 8.63 -9.20 -7.94
CA LEU A 265 10.01 -8.74 -7.72
C LEU A 265 10.78 -9.59 -6.69
N PHE A 266 10.66 -10.91 -6.77
CA PHE A 266 11.40 -11.83 -5.89
C PHE A 266 12.22 -12.82 -6.71
N GLU A 267 13.40 -13.18 -6.20
CA GLU A 267 14.31 -14.08 -6.94
C GLU A 267 13.97 -15.56 -6.79
N ASN A 268 13.56 -15.98 -5.60
CA ASN A 268 13.32 -17.38 -5.28
C ASN A 268 12.21 -17.54 -4.22
N GLY A 269 11.80 -18.79 -4.00
CA GLY A 269 10.79 -19.12 -3.00
C GLY A 269 11.23 -18.96 -1.55
N THR A 270 12.53 -18.78 -1.24
CA THR A 270 13.04 -18.82 0.15
C THR A 270 12.65 -17.58 0.95
N ILE A 271 12.57 -16.41 0.31
CA ILE A 271 12.07 -15.19 0.95
C ILE A 271 10.58 -15.32 1.27
N ILE A 272 9.81 -15.90 0.34
CA ILE A 272 8.39 -16.20 0.57
C ILE A 272 8.26 -17.17 1.74
N GLU A 273 9.10 -18.21 1.80
CA GLU A 273 9.10 -19.19 2.88
C GLU A 273 9.41 -18.55 4.25
N SER A 274 10.41 -17.69 4.30
CA SER A 274 10.79 -16.94 5.52
C SER A 274 9.65 -16.04 6.02
N LEU A 275 9.01 -15.30 5.12
CA LEU A 275 7.88 -14.43 5.45
C LEU A 275 6.68 -15.23 5.95
N LEU A 276 6.32 -16.32 5.24
CA LEU A 276 5.23 -17.21 5.66
C LEU A 276 5.51 -17.84 7.03
N THR A 277 6.75 -18.26 7.28
CA THR A 277 7.18 -18.82 8.57
C THR A 277 6.99 -17.81 9.71
N SER A 278 7.37 -16.55 9.49
CA SER A 278 7.18 -15.50 10.49
C SER A 278 5.69 -15.27 10.80
N ILE A 279 4.84 -15.20 9.75
CA ILE A 279 3.40 -15.00 9.90
C ILE A 279 2.74 -16.20 10.60
N MET A 280 3.14 -17.42 10.24
CA MET A 280 2.66 -18.65 10.89
C MET A 280 3.03 -18.67 12.38
N LYS A 281 4.29 -18.37 12.71
CA LYS A 281 4.76 -18.27 14.11
C LYS A 281 3.94 -17.25 14.90
N PHE A 282 3.62 -16.10 14.31
CA PHE A 282 2.74 -15.13 14.94
C PHE A 282 1.33 -15.68 15.17
N CYS A 283 0.70 -16.34 14.20
CA CYS A 283 -0.65 -16.89 14.37
C CYS A 283 -0.71 -17.92 15.51
N LEU A 284 0.28 -18.82 15.56
CA LEU A 284 0.39 -19.82 16.64
C LEU A 284 0.58 -19.15 18.00
N PHE A 285 1.52 -18.20 18.08
CA PHE A 285 1.76 -17.41 19.29
C PHE A 285 0.50 -16.65 19.72
N TYR A 286 -0.18 -15.97 18.80
CA TYR A 286 -1.39 -15.21 19.09
C TYR A 286 -2.49 -16.10 19.66
N PHE A 287 -2.69 -17.31 19.11
CA PHE A 287 -3.63 -18.28 19.69
C PHE A 287 -3.22 -18.70 21.11
N GLN A 288 -1.96 -19.10 21.32
CA GLN A 288 -1.44 -19.51 22.63
C GLN A 288 -1.62 -18.39 23.66
N SER A 289 -1.22 -17.18 23.28
CA SER A 289 -1.28 -15.99 24.12
C SER A 289 -2.67 -15.46 24.32
N THR A 290 -3.68 -15.80 23.53
CA THR A 290 -5.07 -15.36 23.75
C THR A 290 -5.98 -16.47 24.30
N SER A 291 -5.49 -17.72 24.34
CA SER A 291 -6.23 -18.88 24.84
C SER A 291 -6.02 -19.05 26.33
N LYS A 292 -7.10 -19.00 27.13
CA LYS A 292 -7.01 -19.22 28.58
C LYS A 292 -6.44 -20.60 28.94
N ILE A 293 -6.75 -21.63 28.14
CA ILE A 293 -6.27 -23.00 28.33
C ILE A 293 -4.76 -23.08 28.12
N CYS A 294 -4.24 -22.46 27.05
CA CYS A 294 -2.81 -22.46 26.77
C CYS A 294 -2.00 -21.55 27.71
N ARG A 295 -2.64 -20.49 28.26
CA ARG A 295 -2.02 -19.64 29.29
C ARG A 295 -1.87 -20.36 30.64
N THR A 296 -2.73 -21.34 30.93
CA THR A 296 -2.73 -22.06 32.21
C THR A 296 -1.94 -23.36 32.15
N ASN A 297 -1.79 -23.96 30.97
CA ASN A 297 -0.92 -25.10 30.71
C ASN A 297 0.00 -24.79 29.51
N PRO A 298 1.27 -24.39 29.72
CA PRO A 298 2.23 -24.22 28.63
C PRO A 298 2.45 -25.55 27.91
N ILE A 299 2.53 -25.49 26.58
CA ILE A 299 2.46 -26.65 25.67
C ILE A 299 3.62 -27.64 25.85
N ASP A 300 4.72 -27.21 26.46
CA ASP A 300 5.90 -28.06 26.69
C ASP A 300 5.67 -29.17 27.73
N ASP A 301 4.63 -29.04 28.57
CA ASP A 301 4.27 -30.02 29.62
C ASP A 301 2.94 -30.75 29.35
N ILE A 302 2.31 -30.54 28.20
CA ILE A 302 1.10 -31.29 27.83
C ILE A 302 1.57 -32.54 27.09
N PRO A 303 1.48 -33.75 27.68
CA PRO A 303 1.82 -34.96 26.94
C PRO A 303 0.93 -35.02 25.70
N TYR A 304 1.55 -35.09 24.53
CA TYR A 304 0.94 -35.21 23.19
C TYR A 304 -0.03 -36.41 23.04
N ASN A 305 -0.24 -37.19 24.11
CA ASN A 305 -1.18 -38.30 24.26
C ASN A 305 -2.35 -37.96 25.21
N TYR A 306 -2.74 -36.69 25.33
CA TYR A 306 -4.09 -36.42 25.82
C TYR A 306 -5.08 -36.99 24.79
N ASN A 307 -6.05 -37.77 25.24
CA ASN A 307 -7.15 -38.25 24.40
C ASN A 307 -7.94 -37.02 23.87
N ILE A 308 -7.48 -36.51 22.73
CA ILE A 308 -7.77 -35.20 22.14
C ILE A 308 -9.15 -35.20 21.44
N GLU A 309 -9.71 -36.37 21.16
CA GLU A 309 -11.00 -36.56 20.47
C GLU A 309 -12.21 -35.97 21.21
N SER A 310 -12.14 -35.82 22.54
CA SER A 310 -13.25 -35.23 23.32
C SER A 310 -13.04 -33.74 23.67
N LYS A 311 -11.79 -33.27 23.74
CA LYS A 311 -11.46 -31.92 24.24
C LYS A 311 -11.14 -30.90 23.16
N PHE A 312 -10.80 -31.29 21.93
CA PHE A 312 -10.67 -30.35 20.79
C PHE A 312 -12.02 -29.92 20.19
N SER A 313 -13.12 -30.49 20.68
CA SER A 313 -14.47 -29.98 20.47
C SER A 313 -14.65 -28.51 20.86
N SER A 314 -13.67 -27.92 21.56
CA SER A 314 -13.66 -26.62 22.26
C SER A 314 -13.08 -25.39 21.55
N ILE A 315 -12.64 -25.50 20.30
CA ILE A 315 -11.69 -24.52 19.75
C ILE A 315 -12.33 -23.39 18.92
N LEU A 316 -13.63 -23.46 18.62
CA LEU A 316 -14.23 -22.65 17.53
C LEU A 316 -15.32 -21.65 17.96
N TYR A 317 -15.05 -20.71 18.88
CA TYR A 317 -15.83 -19.46 18.95
C TYR A 317 -14.98 -18.24 19.33
N ALA A 318 -14.91 -17.28 18.41
CA ALA A 318 -14.15 -16.04 18.59
C ALA A 318 -14.72 -15.08 19.66
N LYS A 319 -16.00 -15.25 20.04
CA LYS A 319 -16.73 -14.39 20.99
C LYS A 319 -16.65 -14.81 22.46
N TYR A 320 -16.26 -16.04 22.77
CA TYR A 320 -16.34 -16.56 24.13
C TYR A 320 -15.02 -17.22 24.54
N PRO A 321 -14.29 -16.68 25.53
CA PRO A 321 -13.06 -17.29 26.02
C PRO A 321 -13.28 -18.67 26.67
N ASN A 322 -14.54 -19.09 26.90
CA ASN A 322 -14.90 -20.27 27.70
C ASN A 322 -16.04 -21.14 27.12
N LYS A 323 -16.52 -20.97 25.86
CA LYS A 323 -17.66 -21.78 25.36
C LYS A 323 -17.43 -22.45 24.01
N VAL A 324 -17.88 -23.69 23.99
CA VAL A 324 -17.50 -24.80 23.14
C VAL A 324 -18.79 -25.43 22.66
N LEU A 325 -19.15 -25.26 21.40
CA LEU A 325 -20.18 -26.08 20.80
C LEU A 325 -19.65 -26.54 19.46
N ARG A 326 -19.75 -27.86 19.23
CA ARG A 326 -19.51 -28.50 17.94
C ARG A 326 -20.14 -27.62 16.85
N SER A 327 -19.36 -27.16 15.88
CA SER A 327 -19.95 -27.09 14.55
C SER A 327 -20.43 -28.51 14.30
N GLN A 328 -21.73 -28.72 14.09
CA GLN A 328 -22.22 -29.98 13.53
C GLN A 328 -21.27 -30.38 12.40
N PRO A 329 -20.95 -31.67 12.23
CA PRO A 329 -20.15 -32.10 11.09
C PRO A 329 -20.86 -31.55 9.87
N MET A 330 -20.32 -30.46 9.30
CA MET A 330 -20.75 -30.05 7.98
C MET A 330 -20.40 -31.26 7.15
N GLU A 331 -21.39 -31.79 6.45
CA GLU A 331 -21.21 -32.77 5.39
C GLU A 331 -20.22 -32.17 4.39
N PHE A 332 -18.92 -32.33 4.68
CA PHE A 332 -17.82 -32.00 3.80
C PHE A 332 -17.78 -33.12 2.78
N ASN A 333 -18.67 -33.04 1.79
CA ASN A 333 -18.42 -33.75 0.54
C ASN A 333 -17.17 -33.10 -0.10
N ASP A 334 -16.13 -33.91 -0.24
CA ASP A 334 -15.02 -33.83 -1.19
C ASP A 334 -13.69 -33.12 -0.89
N LYS A 335 -13.35 -32.71 0.33
CA LYS A 335 -11.93 -32.41 0.65
C LYS A 335 -11.52 -32.98 2.01
N ARG A 336 -10.84 -34.13 1.98
CA ARG A 336 -10.24 -34.80 3.14
C ARG A 336 -9.37 -33.80 3.92
N VAL A 337 -9.79 -33.46 5.13
CA VAL A 337 -8.89 -32.90 6.15
C VAL A 337 -7.84 -33.98 6.43
N PRO A 338 -6.53 -33.71 6.34
CA PRO A 338 -5.53 -34.75 6.57
C PRO A 338 -5.58 -35.21 8.04
N GLU A 339 -5.81 -36.51 8.26
CA GLU A 339 -6.02 -37.14 9.56
C GLU A 339 -4.87 -36.89 10.57
N ASP A 340 -3.64 -36.68 10.08
CA ASP A 340 -2.43 -36.48 10.89
C ASP A 340 -2.06 -35.01 11.21
N SER A 341 -3.00 -34.05 11.06
CA SER A 341 -2.68 -32.61 11.16
C SER A 341 -3.59 -31.75 12.03
N ASN A 342 -4.44 -32.37 12.86
CA ASN A 342 -5.57 -31.67 13.48
C ASN A 342 -5.21 -30.49 14.40
N ASP A 343 -4.21 -30.62 15.28
CA ASP A 343 -4.08 -29.63 16.35
C ASP A 343 -3.52 -28.28 15.88
N ARG A 344 -2.40 -28.30 15.14
CA ARG A 344 -1.80 -27.06 14.59
C ARG A 344 -2.74 -26.37 13.61
N PHE A 345 -3.45 -27.15 12.79
CA PHE A 345 -4.47 -26.65 11.87
C PHE A 345 -5.56 -25.89 12.63
N LEU A 346 -6.13 -26.50 13.68
CA LEU A 346 -7.19 -25.91 14.49
C LEU A 346 -6.70 -24.67 15.26
N MET A 347 -5.44 -24.68 15.73
CA MET A 347 -4.83 -23.50 16.36
C MET A 347 -4.73 -22.30 15.39
N ILE A 348 -4.32 -22.54 14.15
CA ILE A 348 -4.25 -21.50 13.11
C ILE A 348 -5.66 -20.98 12.79
N GLU A 349 -6.63 -21.87 12.57
CA GLU A 349 -8.01 -21.47 12.27
C GLU A 349 -8.62 -20.63 13.42
N ALA A 350 -8.36 -21.02 14.66
CA ALA A 350 -8.80 -20.28 15.84
C ALA A 350 -8.07 -18.93 15.98
N ALA A 351 -6.76 -18.86 15.67
CA ALA A 351 -6.00 -17.61 15.64
C ALA A 351 -6.64 -16.62 14.65
N LEU A 352 -6.90 -17.07 13.42
CA LEU A 352 -7.53 -16.26 12.38
C LEU A 352 -8.93 -15.81 12.81
N SER A 353 -9.74 -16.70 13.36
CA SER A 353 -11.07 -16.37 13.88
C SER A 353 -11.04 -15.28 14.96
N ARG A 354 -10.05 -15.34 15.87
CA ARG A 354 -9.87 -14.34 16.93
C ARG A 354 -9.38 -13.01 16.38
N LEU A 355 -8.44 -13.01 15.43
CA LEU A 355 -7.99 -11.79 14.75
C LEU A 355 -9.15 -11.08 14.04
N LEU A 356 -10.03 -11.82 13.35
CA LEU A 356 -11.24 -11.25 12.76
C LEU A 356 -12.14 -10.59 13.82
N PHE A 357 -12.34 -11.25 14.96
CA PHE A 357 -13.15 -10.71 16.05
C PHE A 357 -12.52 -9.49 16.73
N SER A 358 -11.19 -9.41 16.77
CA SER A 358 -10.43 -8.25 17.24
C SER A 358 -10.34 -7.11 16.20
N ASN A 359 -11.18 -7.11 15.17
CA ASN A 359 -11.21 -6.12 14.07
C ASN A 359 -9.96 -6.10 13.18
N GLU A 360 -9.13 -7.15 13.17
CA GLU A 360 -7.94 -7.26 12.31
C GLU A 360 -8.27 -7.88 10.93
N MET A 361 -9.41 -7.47 10.36
CA MET A 361 -9.93 -7.98 9.08
C MET A 361 -8.95 -7.78 7.93
N SER A 362 -8.23 -6.64 7.91
CA SER A 362 -7.29 -6.31 6.84
C SER A 362 -6.11 -7.29 6.75
N PHE A 363 -5.60 -7.73 7.90
CA PHE A 363 -4.53 -8.73 8.00
C PHE A 363 -5.03 -10.07 7.45
N CYS A 364 -6.15 -10.53 7.97
CA CYS A 364 -6.79 -11.78 7.57
C CYS A 364 -7.10 -11.87 6.07
N ARG A 365 -7.69 -10.81 5.49
CA ARG A 365 -7.99 -10.74 4.05
C ARG A 365 -6.71 -10.75 3.21
N LYS A 366 -5.70 -9.97 3.60
CA LYS A 366 -4.41 -9.91 2.89
C LYS A 366 -3.67 -11.25 2.92
N LEU A 367 -3.72 -11.96 4.04
CA LEU A 367 -3.14 -13.31 4.16
C LEU A 367 -3.80 -14.30 3.20
N LYS A 368 -5.13 -14.25 3.08
CA LYS A 368 -5.86 -15.07 2.13
C LYS A 368 -5.63 -14.65 0.67
N HIS A 369 -5.39 -13.37 0.36
CA HIS A 369 -4.90 -12.97 -0.96
C HIS A 369 -3.55 -13.63 -1.27
N CYS A 370 -2.60 -13.58 -0.33
CA CYS A 370 -1.29 -14.22 -0.50
C CYS A 370 -1.43 -15.74 -0.72
N GLU A 371 -2.34 -16.39 0.01
CA GLU A 371 -2.68 -17.81 -0.19
C GLU A 371 -3.14 -18.11 -1.61
N ILE A 372 -4.16 -17.38 -2.07
CA ILE A 372 -4.71 -17.54 -3.42
C ILE A 372 -3.63 -17.26 -4.48
N TYR A 373 -2.78 -16.24 -4.26
CA TYR A 373 -1.68 -15.89 -5.15
C TYR A 373 -0.69 -17.04 -5.30
N ILE A 374 -0.19 -17.57 -4.18
CA ILE A 374 0.81 -18.63 -4.18
C ILE A 374 0.23 -19.91 -4.77
N ARG A 375 -0.98 -20.28 -4.37
CA ARG A 375 -1.64 -21.50 -4.87
C ARG A 375 -1.93 -21.45 -6.37
N THR A 376 -2.31 -20.28 -6.90
CA THR A 376 -2.82 -20.17 -8.27
C THR A 376 -1.76 -19.70 -9.26
N PHE A 377 -0.99 -18.66 -8.92
CA PHE A 377 -0.03 -18.02 -9.83
C PHE A 377 1.40 -18.48 -9.63
N TYR A 378 1.74 -19.02 -8.46
CA TYR A 378 3.08 -19.52 -8.15
C TYR A 378 3.05 -20.98 -7.64
N PRO A 379 2.44 -21.92 -8.39
CA PRO A 379 2.26 -23.30 -7.91
C PRO A 379 3.58 -24.04 -7.68
N SER A 380 4.66 -23.66 -8.38
CA SER A 380 6.00 -24.19 -8.12
C SER A 380 6.51 -23.81 -6.72
N ILE A 381 6.26 -22.58 -6.29
CA ILE A 381 6.60 -22.12 -4.94
C ILE A 381 5.79 -22.89 -3.91
N TYR A 382 4.47 -23.03 -4.14
CA TYR A 382 3.59 -23.80 -3.25
C TYR A 382 4.05 -25.25 -3.04
N ARG A 383 4.55 -25.91 -4.09
CA ARG A 383 5.06 -27.29 -4.00
C ARG A 383 6.39 -27.40 -3.27
N ASN A 384 7.19 -26.32 -3.27
CA ASN A 384 8.56 -26.33 -2.76
C ASN A 384 8.70 -25.77 -1.33
N ILE A 385 7.68 -25.10 -0.79
CA ILE A 385 7.66 -24.71 0.63
C ILE A 385 7.55 -25.94 1.54
N SER A 386 8.07 -25.82 2.76
CA SER A 386 7.99 -26.90 3.77
C SER A 386 6.56 -27.39 4.05
N GLY A 387 6.43 -28.66 4.43
CA GLY A 387 5.13 -29.29 4.70
C GLY A 387 4.32 -28.59 5.80
N ASP A 388 4.98 -28.02 6.81
CA ASP A 388 4.31 -27.21 7.84
C ASP A 388 3.68 -25.94 7.25
N LEU A 389 4.36 -25.29 6.29
CA LEU A 389 3.80 -24.12 5.60
C LEU A 389 2.69 -24.51 4.61
N GLN A 390 2.78 -25.66 3.95
CA GLN A 390 1.68 -26.17 3.13
C GLN A 390 0.42 -26.40 3.97
N LYS A 391 0.58 -26.96 5.18
CA LYS A 391 -0.52 -27.10 6.16
C LYS A 391 -1.07 -25.74 6.58
N PHE A 392 -0.20 -24.78 6.91
CA PHE A 392 -0.60 -23.40 7.23
C PHE A 392 -1.40 -22.74 6.11
N MET A 393 -0.95 -22.86 4.86
CA MET A 393 -1.65 -22.34 3.68
C MET A 393 -2.97 -23.05 3.45
N THR A 394 -3.05 -24.35 3.76
CA THR A 394 -4.32 -25.11 3.72
C THR A 394 -5.30 -24.61 4.78
N SER A 395 -4.84 -24.32 6.00
CA SER A 395 -5.67 -23.67 7.04
C SER A 395 -6.23 -22.33 6.60
N ILE A 396 -5.39 -21.47 6.00
CA ILE A 396 -5.84 -20.19 5.42
C ILE A 396 -6.85 -20.44 4.30
N SER A 397 -6.60 -21.45 3.46
CA SER A 397 -7.48 -21.77 2.34
C SER A 397 -8.90 -22.12 2.79
N LEU A 398 -9.03 -22.92 3.85
CA LEU A 398 -10.31 -23.44 4.35
C LEU A 398 -11.04 -22.45 5.27
N HIS A 399 -10.35 -21.46 5.82
CA HIS A 399 -10.93 -20.50 6.74
C HIS A 399 -12.03 -19.63 6.07
N LYS A 400 -13.20 -19.56 6.71
CA LYS A 400 -14.36 -18.80 6.21
C LYS A 400 -14.35 -17.38 6.76
N TYR A 401 -13.93 -16.42 5.92
CA TYR A 401 -14.05 -14.99 6.20
C TYR A 401 -15.51 -14.55 6.04
N LYS A 402 -16.30 -14.61 7.12
CA LYS A 402 -17.71 -14.12 7.12
C LYS A 402 -17.75 -12.59 7.15
N ASP A 403 -17.45 -12.01 6.00
CA ASP A 403 -17.47 -10.58 5.72
C ASP A 403 -18.88 -9.96 5.58
N THR A 404 -19.41 -9.23 6.56
CA THR A 404 -20.68 -8.49 6.41
C THR A 404 -20.53 -7.21 5.60
N GLY A 405 -19.32 -6.65 5.46
CA GLY A 405 -19.04 -5.36 4.81
C GLY A 405 -18.86 -5.43 3.29
N PHE A 406 -18.63 -6.60 2.69
CA PHE A 406 -18.51 -6.72 1.23
C PHE A 406 -19.79 -6.34 0.48
N TYR A 407 -20.94 -6.29 1.19
CA TYR A 407 -22.22 -5.97 0.60
C TYR A 407 -22.53 -4.48 0.43
N SER A 408 -21.66 -3.58 0.89
CA SER A 408 -21.86 -2.13 0.72
C SER A 408 -21.39 -1.58 -0.63
N HIS A 409 -20.59 -2.32 -1.41
CA HIS A 409 -20.00 -1.85 -2.67
C HIS A 409 -20.80 -2.25 -3.93
N TYR A 410 -22.03 -2.73 -3.78
CA TYR A 410 -22.84 -3.14 -4.92
C TYR A 410 -23.57 -1.94 -5.54
N ASP A 411 -23.30 -1.66 -6.82
CA ASP A 411 -24.11 -0.70 -7.59
C ASP A 411 -25.50 -1.30 -7.86
N HIS A 412 -26.50 -0.83 -7.12
CA HIS A 412 -27.90 -1.22 -7.29
C HIS A 412 -28.41 -0.95 -8.72
N ASN A 413 -27.86 0.05 -9.41
CA ASN A 413 -28.26 0.38 -10.77
C ASN A 413 -27.78 -0.70 -11.76
N LEU A 414 -26.55 -1.20 -11.60
CA LEU A 414 -26.02 -2.29 -12.45
C LEU A 414 -26.92 -3.53 -12.41
N TYR A 415 -27.42 -3.91 -11.24
CA TYR A 415 -28.34 -5.05 -11.10
C TYR A 415 -29.66 -4.83 -11.85
N ASN A 416 -30.21 -3.61 -11.78
CA ASN A 416 -31.44 -3.27 -12.47
C ASN A 416 -31.27 -3.34 -14.00
N TYR A 417 -30.16 -2.83 -14.53
CA TYR A 417 -29.88 -2.89 -15.97
C TYR A 417 -29.63 -4.32 -16.46
N LEU A 418 -28.96 -5.15 -15.66
CA LEU A 418 -28.75 -6.56 -16.00
C LEU A 418 -30.07 -7.35 -16.05
N ARG A 419 -31.01 -7.07 -15.13
CA ARG A 419 -32.35 -7.67 -15.19
C ARG A 419 -33.12 -7.26 -16.45
N LYS A 420 -32.93 -6.03 -16.95
CA LYS A 420 -33.50 -5.57 -18.23
C LYS A 420 -32.88 -6.26 -19.45
N LEU A 421 -31.73 -6.92 -19.28
CA LEU A 421 -31.07 -7.76 -20.27
C LEU A 421 -31.35 -9.26 -20.05
N ASP A 422 -32.38 -9.61 -19.27
CA ASP A 422 -32.77 -10.98 -18.90
C ASP A 422 -31.71 -11.76 -18.08
N TYR A 423 -30.72 -11.08 -17.49
CA TYR A 423 -29.79 -11.68 -16.54
C TYR A 423 -30.41 -11.78 -15.14
N LYS A 424 -29.97 -12.78 -14.37
CA LYS A 424 -30.37 -12.99 -12.97
C LYS A 424 -29.21 -12.68 -12.02
N PRO A 425 -28.90 -11.39 -11.78
CA PRO A 425 -27.74 -11.03 -10.97
C PRO A 425 -27.90 -11.57 -9.54
N CYS A 426 -26.89 -12.30 -9.08
CA CYS A 426 -26.82 -12.87 -7.74
C CYS A 426 -25.52 -12.42 -7.09
N ARG A 427 -25.59 -12.12 -5.79
CA ARG A 427 -24.44 -11.74 -4.98
C ARG A 427 -23.68 -13.00 -4.61
N LEU A 428 -22.45 -13.11 -5.07
CA LEU A 428 -21.55 -14.19 -4.67
C LEU A 428 -20.25 -13.62 -4.13
N ILE A 429 -19.65 -14.36 -3.20
CA ILE A 429 -18.29 -14.10 -2.75
C ILE A 429 -17.48 -15.36 -3.05
N VAL A 430 -16.55 -15.26 -4.00
CA VAL A 430 -15.65 -16.37 -4.32
C VAL A 430 -14.50 -16.41 -3.33
N ASP A 431 -14.23 -17.60 -2.79
CA ASP A 431 -13.26 -17.87 -1.72
C ASP A 431 -13.39 -16.96 -0.49
N ASN A 432 -14.61 -16.49 -0.22
CA ASN A 432 -14.95 -15.58 0.89
C ASN A 432 -14.23 -14.22 0.83
N ILE A 433 -13.64 -13.83 -0.31
CA ILE A 433 -12.87 -12.58 -0.44
C ILE A 433 -13.23 -11.75 -1.67
N PHE A 434 -13.56 -12.38 -2.81
CA PHE A 434 -13.85 -11.65 -4.03
C PHE A 434 -15.35 -11.50 -4.21
N PRO A 435 -15.94 -10.32 -3.94
CA PRO A 435 -17.32 -10.06 -4.29
C PRO A 435 -17.47 -10.08 -5.82
N ILE A 436 -18.45 -10.83 -6.28
CA ILE A 436 -18.86 -10.97 -7.68
C ILE A 436 -20.26 -10.37 -7.82
N ASN A 437 -20.37 -9.39 -8.71
CA ASN A 437 -21.58 -8.60 -8.88
C ASN A 437 -22.67 -9.28 -9.73
N CYS A 438 -22.37 -10.36 -10.45
CA CYS A 438 -23.36 -11.00 -11.29
C CYS A 438 -23.14 -12.50 -11.41
N LEU A 439 -24.24 -13.21 -11.67
CA LEU A 439 -24.25 -14.57 -12.17
C LEU A 439 -25.19 -14.57 -13.38
N ASP A 440 -24.70 -15.05 -14.51
CA ASP A 440 -25.57 -15.80 -15.39
C ASP A 440 -25.39 -17.28 -15.06
N HIS A 441 -26.45 -17.92 -14.58
CA HIS A 441 -26.55 -19.36 -14.33
C HIS A 441 -26.04 -20.26 -15.47
N LYS A 442 -25.91 -19.75 -16.69
CA LYS A 442 -25.37 -20.49 -17.84
C LYS A 442 -23.93 -20.12 -18.24
N ARG A 443 -23.37 -18.97 -17.81
CA ARG A 443 -22.14 -18.41 -18.40
C ARG A 443 -21.03 -17.96 -17.44
N LYS A 444 -21.19 -18.13 -16.11
CA LYS A 444 -20.20 -17.69 -15.09
C LYS A 444 -19.67 -16.26 -15.37
N LEU A 445 -20.58 -15.31 -15.55
CA LEU A 445 -20.25 -13.93 -15.92
C LEU A 445 -20.00 -13.06 -14.68
N PHE A 446 -18.91 -12.32 -14.65
CA PHE A 446 -18.59 -11.32 -13.62
C PHE A 446 -18.45 -9.93 -14.27
N ILE A 447 -19.07 -8.90 -13.70
CA ILE A 447 -19.03 -7.52 -14.21
C ILE A 447 -18.54 -6.57 -13.12
N GLU A 448 -17.51 -5.77 -13.42
CA GLU A 448 -16.94 -4.77 -12.52
C GLU A 448 -16.92 -3.39 -13.18
N ILE A 449 -17.45 -2.39 -12.47
CA ILE A 449 -17.36 -0.98 -12.86
C ILE A 449 -16.13 -0.40 -12.17
N LEU A 450 -15.17 0.10 -12.96
CA LEU A 450 -13.89 0.60 -12.47
C LEU A 450 -13.89 2.12 -12.33
N GLU A 451 -13.72 2.60 -11.11
CA GLU A 451 -13.34 3.99 -10.88
C GLU A 451 -11.90 4.26 -11.37
N LYS A 452 -11.52 5.55 -11.50
CA LYS A 452 -10.11 5.88 -11.73
C LYS A 452 -9.30 5.39 -10.54
N CYS A 453 -8.53 4.33 -10.76
CA CYS A 453 -7.78 3.64 -9.73
C CYS A 453 -6.29 3.99 -9.80
N ASP A 454 -5.60 3.85 -8.66
CA ASP A 454 -4.14 3.81 -8.67
C ASP A 454 -3.63 2.45 -9.22
N ILE A 455 -2.34 2.38 -9.57
CA ILE A 455 -1.73 1.17 -10.15
C ILE A 455 -1.78 -0.03 -9.19
N TYR A 456 -1.81 0.20 -7.87
CA TYR A 456 -1.93 -0.89 -6.91
C TYR A 456 -3.30 -1.55 -7.00
N HIS A 457 -4.36 -0.74 -7.11
CA HIS A 457 -5.72 -1.21 -7.38
C HIS A 457 -5.81 -1.88 -8.75
N GLU A 458 -5.14 -1.36 -9.79
CA GLU A 458 -5.07 -2.02 -11.10
C GLU A 458 -4.43 -3.41 -11.01
N LYS A 459 -3.32 -3.57 -10.28
CA LYS A 459 -2.67 -4.88 -10.08
C LYS A 459 -3.53 -5.84 -9.27
N MET A 460 -4.21 -5.33 -8.24
CA MET A 460 -5.14 -6.12 -7.43
C MET A 460 -6.38 -6.54 -8.22
N LEU A 461 -6.85 -5.68 -9.11
CA LEU A 461 -7.91 -5.99 -10.07
C LEU A 461 -7.44 -7.03 -11.08
N ASP A 462 -6.27 -6.85 -11.69
CA ASP A 462 -5.68 -7.82 -12.63
C ASP A 462 -5.55 -9.20 -11.97
N PHE A 463 -5.12 -9.23 -10.71
CA PHE A 463 -5.12 -10.45 -9.90
C PHE A 463 -6.52 -11.07 -9.76
N LYS A 464 -7.51 -10.29 -9.32
CA LYS A 464 -8.90 -10.75 -9.17
C LYS A 464 -9.42 -11.30 -10.49
N LEU A 465 -9.21 -10.58 -11.60
CA LEU A 465 -9.65 -10.97 -12.93
C LEU A 465 -9.00 -12.28 -13.36
N LYS A 466 -7.66 -12.38 -13.30
CA LYS A 466 -6.95 -13.61 -13.65
C LYS A 466 -7.37 -14.78 -12.79
N TYR A 467 -7.60 -14.55 -11.50
CA TYR A 467 -8.04 -15.59 -10.58
C TYR A 467 -9.44 -16.11 -10.94
N LEU A 468 -10.40 -15.21 -11.13
CA LEU A 468 -11.74 -15.56 -11.55
C LEU A 468 -11.75 -16.27 -12.91
N CYS A 469 -10.96 -15.78 -13.87
CA CYS A 469 -10.78 -16.45 -15.17
C CYS A 469 -10.24 -17.88 -15.01
N SER A 470 -9.27 -18.10 -14.12
CA SER A 470 -8.74 -19.45 -13.84
C SER A 470 -9.79 -20.42 -13.26
N LEU A 471 -10.83 -19.90 -12.62
CA LEU A 471 -11.99 -20.65 -12.13
C LEU A 471 -13.13 -20.79 -13.18
N GLY A 472 -12.87 -20.31 -14.40
CA GLY A 472 -13.79 -20.33 -15.54
C GLY A 472 -14.83 -19.21 -15.54
N TRP A 473 -14.56 -18.08 -14.88
CA TRP A 473 -15.41 -16.89 -14.96
C TRP A 473 -15.03 -16.01 -16.15
N ASN A 474 -16.05 -15.49 -16.83
CA ASN A 474 -15.91 -14.51 -17.89
C ASN A 474 -16.03 -13.10 -17.30
N SER A 475 -15.01 -12.26 -17.46
CA SER A 475 -14.98 -10.91 -16.87
C SER A 475 -15.36 -9.83 -17.88
N VAL A 476 -16.28 -8.95 -17.49
CA VAL A 476 -16.60 -7.70 -18.18
C VAL A 476 -16.12 -6.54 -17.33
N ILE A 477 -15.32 -5.68 -17.91
CA ILE A 477 -14.82 -4.46 -17.28
C ILE A 477 -15.44 -3.25 -17.96
N ILE A 478 -16.00 -2.35 -17.16
CA ILE A 478 -16.60 -1.09 -17.62
C ILE A 478 -15.92 0.05 -16.87
N ASN A 479 -15.34 1.01 -17.58
CA ASN A 479 -14.80 2.18 -16.91
C ASN A 479 -15.95 3.04 -16.39
N HIS A 480 -15.79 3.59 -15.19
CA HIS A 480 -16.79 4.45 -14.55
C HIS A 480 -17.04 5.73 -15.37
N SER A 481 -16.01 6.27 -16.05
CA SER A 481 -16.15 7.38 -17.00
C SER A 481 -17.11 7.07 -18.13
N ASP A 482 -17.15 5.81 -18.55
CA ASP A 482 -17.99 5.34 -19.66
C ASP A 482 -19.38 4.94 -19.14
N TRP A 483 -19.61 4.96 -17.83
CA TRP A 483 -20.81 4.46 -17.16
C TRP A 483 -21.68 5.58 -16.57
N ILE A 484 -21.08 6.53 -15.84
CA ILE A 484 -21.83 7.43 -14.97
C ILE A 484 -22.64 8.48 -15.74
N ASP A 485 -22.13 8.96 -16.87
CA ASP A 485 -22.78 10.06 -17.63
C ASP A 485 -23.73 9.57 -18.73
N LEU A 486 -23.88 8.24 -18.88
CA LEU A 486 -24.74 7.68 -19.93
C LEU A 486 -26.23 7.70 -19.55
N PRO A 487 -27.12 8.08 -20.48
CA PRO A 487 -28.55 7.81 -20.37
C PRO A 487 -28.82 6.31 -20.22
N GLU A 488 -30.00 5.99 -19.69
CA GLU A 488 -30.36 4.62 -19.34
C GLU A 488 -30.23 3.62 -20.50
N GLU A 489 -30.81 3.95 -21.66
CA GLU A 489 -30.77 3.10 -22.86
C GLU A 489 -29.34 2.89 -23.36
N SER A 490 -28.49 3.91 -23.26
CA SER A 490 -27.06 3.83 -23.63
C SER A 490 -26.28 2.92 -22.68
N ARG A 491 -26.59 2.91 -21.38
CA ARG A 491 -25.98 1.96 -20.41
C ARG A 491 -26.35 0.51 -20.73
N ILE A 492 -27.63 0.26 -21.04
CA ILE A 492 -28.12 -1.08 -21.41
C ILE A 492 -27.44 -1.55 -22.71
N ARG A 493 -27.31 -0.66 -23.71
CA ARG A 493 -26.61 -0.94 -24.96
C ARG A 493 -25.13 -1.26 -24.73
N LEU A 494 -24.42 -0.43 -23.96
CA LEU A 494 -23.01 -0.66 -23.61
C LEU A 494 -22.81 -2.01 -22.92
N LEU A 495 -23.66 -2.35 -21.94
CA LEU A 495 -23.63 -3.66 -21.28
C LEU A 495 -23.80 -4.80 -22.28
N ARG A 496 -24.80 -4.72 -23.16
CA ARG A 496 -25.06 -5.75 -24.17
C ARG A 496 -23.86 -5.94 -25.11
N GLU A 497 -23.28 -4.84 -25.59
CA GLU A 497 -22.10 -4.87 -26.46
C GLU A 497 -20.90 -5.53 -25.75
N LYS A 498 -20.59 -5.09 -24.51
CA LYS A 498 -19.47 -5.62 -23.70
C LYS A 498 -19.64 -7.09 -23.31
N ILE A 499 -20.87 -7.53 -23.05
CA ILE A 499 -21.14 -8.94 -22.73
C ILE A 499 -21.02 -9.80 -23.98
N ASN A 500 -21.55 -9.34 -25.12
CA ASN A 500 -21.49 -10.08 -26.38
C ASN A 500 -20.06 -10.26 -26.89
N SER A 501 -19.16 -9.31 -26.64
CA SER A 501 -17.75 -9.40 -27.05
C SER A 501 -16.96 -10.53 -26.36
N ILE A 502 -17.50 -11.16 -25.32
CA ILE A 502 -16.86 -12.28 -24.62
C ILE A 502 -17.45 -13.64 -25.05
N SER A 503 -18.59 -13.62 -25.77
CA SER A 503 -19.25 -14.85 -26.26
C SER A 503 -18.81 -15.31 -27.64
N THR A 504 -17.82 -14.64 -28.22
CA THR A 504 -17.07 -15.00 -29.44
C THR A 504 -15.63 -15.27 -29.08
#